data_AF-A0A429ZP25-F1
#
_entry.id   AF-A0A429ZP25-F1
#
_cell.length_a   1.000
_cell.length_b   1.000
_cell.length_c   1.000
_cell.angle_alpha   90.00
_cell.angle_beta   90.00
_cell.angle_gamma   90.00
#
_symmetry.space_group_name_H-M   'P 1'
#
loop_
_entity.id
_entity.type
_entity.pdbx_description
1 polymer ?
#
loop_
_entity_poly.entity_id
_entity_poly.type
_entity_poly.pdbx_seq_one_letter_code
_entity_poly.pdbx_strand_id
1 'polypeptide(L)'
;MVEKMKKYVLKGKGFFRTDRGMLLSLVFLYPLGLYLVFKKSKWSKTNKIISSVVAGLILVVFMYNNHLVGVEARLFNKLMTVEEKLLFEEEQVSRLEQVIAGKETDLTTLVSETDAYKAKMQPYEKLSEEDAKKKLADLKKAEEQRLADEAAKKKAVEKEKRDKEAQKKAAADKKAKEQQAAEAEKKRLAEEEEARGYETGITYNELARTPDDFLFSKVKFAGKVVQVMEGADSIQIRLAVDGNYDTILYGEYENTIVSSRVLEDDYITISGLSSGLTTYKSTMGGSITIPSVLIKVIE
;
A
#
# COMPACT_ATOMS: atom_id res chain seq x y z
N MET A 1 98.09 -17.73 53.12
CA MET A 1 97.01 -18.61 52.59
C MET A 1 97.53 -19.59 51.53
N VAL A 2 98.32 -19.12 50.55
CA VAL A 2 98.92 -19.93 49.47
C VAL A 2 99.77 -21.12 49.97
N GLU A 3 100.56 -20.95 51.04
CA GLU A 3 101.39 -22.05 51.58
C GLU A 3 100.58 -23.19 52.21
N LYS A 4 99.48 -22.88 52.91
CA LYS A 4 98.59 -23.89 53.49
C LYS A 4 97.92 -24.72 52.38
N MET A 5 97.46 -24.08 51.32
CA MET A 5 96.93 -24.77 50.13
C MET A 5 97.99 -25.64 49.45
N LYS A 6 99.23 -25.14 49.26
CA LYS A 6 100.33 -25.95 48.71
C LYS A 6 100.60 -27.19 49.58
N LYS A 7 100.56 -27.07 50.91
CA LYS A 7 100.74 -28.20 51.83
C LYS A 7 99.63 -29.25 51.71
N TYR A 8 98.37 -28.83 51.62
CA TYR A 8 97.25 -29.76 51.43
C TYR A 8 97.28 -30.45 50.05
N VAL A 9 97.62 -29.71 48.99
CA VAL A 9 97.80 -30.28 47.65
C VAL A 9 98.97 -31.25 47.60
N LEU A 10 100.09 -30.96 48.28
CA LEU A 10 101.23 -31.88 48.39
C LEU A 10 100.86 -33.14 49.19
N LYS A 11 100.13 -33.00 50.29
CA LYS A 11 99.64 -34.12 51.10
C LYS A 11 98.67 -35.02 50.31
N GLY A 12 97.75 -34.41 49.55
CA GLY A 12 96.86 -35.12 48.63
C GLY A 12 97.62 -35.84 47.51
N LYS A 13 98.59 -35.17 46.88
CA LYS A 13 99.47 -35.79 45.86
C LYS A 13 100.28 -36.96 46.41
N GLY A 14 100.67 -36.93 47.69
CA GLY A 14 101.32 -38.04 48.38
C GLY A 14 100.38 -39.22 48.59
N PHE A 15 99.13 -38.96 48.98
CA PHE A 15 98.12 -39.99 49.20
C PHE A 15 97.81 -40.81 47.94
N PHE A 16 97.64 -40.17 46.78
CA PHE A 16 97.40 -40.87 45.49
C PHE A 16 98.60 -41.70 44.99
N ARG A 17 99.77 -41.61 45.64
CA ARG A 17 100.92 -42.47 45.36
C ARG A 17 100.98 -43.71 46.26
N THR A 18 100.13 -43.79 47.28
CA THR A 18 100.00 -44.98 48.13
C THR A 18 99.07 -46.01 47.49
N ASP A 19 99.25 -47.29 47.81
CA ASP A 19 98.42 -48.37 47.25
C ASP A 19 96.93 -48.21 47.58
N ARG A 20 96.63 -47.74 48.80
CA ARG A 20 95.25 -47.45 49.23
C ARG A 20 94.63 -46.28 48.45
N GLY A 21 95.39 -45.21 48.23
CA GLY A 21 94.94 -44.06 47.46
C GLY A 21 94.69 -44.40 45.98
N MET A 22 95.55 -45.26 45.41
CA MET A 22 95.36 -45.76 44.04
C MET A 22 94.09 -46.62 43.92
N LEU A 23 93.87 -47.56 44.84
CA LEU A 23 92.66 -48.39 44.88
C LEU A 23 91.37 -47.57 45.05
N LEU A 24 91.35 -46.61 45.98
CA LEU A 24 90.20 -45.74 46.18
C LEU A 24 89.91 -44.88 44.95
N SER A 25 90.95 -44.32 44.32
CA SER A 25 90.76 -43.58 43.07
C SER A 25 90.29 -44.47 41.92
N LEU A 26 90.61 -45.77 41.90
CA LEU A 26 90.11 -46.70 40.89
C LEU A 26 88.61 -46.97 41.03
N VAL A 27 88.08 -46.97 42.26
CA VAL A 27 86.65 -47.19 42.51
C VAL A 27 85.84 -45.92 42.31
N PHE A 28 86.27 -44.79 42.88
CA PHE A 28 85.49 -43.54 42.89
C PHE A 28 85.80 -42.59 41.73
N LEU A 29 86.97 -42.72 41.10
CA LEU A 29 87.43 -41.83 40.02
C LEU A 29 88.14 -42.64 38.94
N TYR A 30 87.41 -43.64 38.41
CA TYR A 30 87.92 -44.73 37.59
C TYR A 30 88.96 -44.33 36.52
N PRO A 31 88.78 -43.27 35.72
CA PRO A 31 89.78 -42.86 34.73
C PRO A 31 91.13 -42.44 35.36
N LEU A 32 91.10 -41.74 36.49
CA LEU A 32 92.31 -41.32 37.21
C LEU A 32 92.95 -42.50 37.93
N GLY A 33 92.14 -43.35 38.58
CA GLY A 33 92.64 -44.52 39.28
C GLY A 33 93.30 -45.53 38.35
N LEU A 34 92.71 -45.77 37.17
CA LEU A 34 93.29 -46.63 36.14
C LEU A 34 94.67 -46.10 35.70
N TYR A 35 94.76 -44.80 35.44
CA TYR A 35 96.03 -44.15 35.10
C TYR A 35 97.08 -44.31 36.21
N LEU A 36 96.70 -44.13 37.48
CA LEU A 36 97.61 -44.27 38.61
C LEU A 36 98.09 -45.72 38.80
N VAL A 37 97.19 -46.69 38.68
CA VAL A 37 97.53 -48.12 38.79
C VAL A 37 98.48 -48.54 37.66
N PHE A 38 98.26 -48.12 36.42
CA PHE A 38 99.15 -48.51 35.33
C PHE A 38 100.51 -47.80 35.39
N LYS A 39 100.53 -46.49 35.69
CA LYS A 39 101.75 -45.67 35.61
C LYS A 39 102.60 -45.67 36.89
N LYS A 40 101.98 -45.75 38.08
CA LYS A 40 102.67 -45.51 39.36
C LYS A 40 102.67 -46.68 40.32
N SER A 41 101.78 -47.66 40.14
CA SER A 41 101.75 -48.84 41.01
C SER A 41 102.91 -49.79 40.72
N LYS A 42 103.47 -50.36 41.80
CA LYS A 42 104.50 -51.40 41.79
C LYS A 42 103.95 -52.81 41.54
N TRP A 43 102.64 -52.95 41.27
CA TRP A 43 102.01 -54.25 41.08
C TRP A 43 102.43 -54.94 39.78
N SER A 44 102.31 -56.27 39.75
CA SER A 44 102.52 -57.07 38.54
C SER A 44 101.49 -56.71 37.45
N LYS A 45 101.85 -56.95 36.17
CA LYS A 45 100.96 -56.66 35.03
C LYS A 45 99.60 -57.36 35.17
N THR A 46 99.60 -58.62 35.61
CA THR A 46 98.38 -59.42 35.82
C THR A 46 97.45 -58.80 36.86
N ASN A 47 97.99 -58.36 38.01
CA ASN A 47 97.19 -57.77 39.08
C ASN A 47 96.60 -56.40 38.68
N LYS A 48 97.34 -55.61 37.87
CA LYS A 48 96.84 -54.36 37.30
C LYS A 48 95.61 -54.62 36.41
N ILE A 49 95.69 -55.61 35.52
CA ILE A 49 94.59 -55.99 34.64
C ILE A 49 93.38 -56.48 35.45
N ILE A 50 93.57 -57.43 36.37
CA ILE A 50 92.48 -57.98 37.21
C ILE A 50 91.79 -56.86 37.99
N SER A 51 92.55 -55.98 38.65
CA SER A 51 91.97 -54.88 39.43
C SER A 51 91.17 -53.90 38.56
N SER A 52 91.61 -53.62 37.32
CA SER A 52 90.88 -52.76 36.39
C SER A 52 89.58 -53.35 35.86
N VAL A 53 89.55 -54.67 35.60
CA VAL A 53 88.35 -55.39 35.15
C VAL A 53 87.34 -55.45 36.28
N VAL A 54 87.76 -55.80 37.49
CA VAL A 54 86.89 -55.85 38.67
C VAL A 54 86.30 -54.47 38.99
N ALA A 55 87.12 -53.42 38.99
CA ALA A 55 86.63 -52.07 39.21
C ALA A 55 85.69 -51.57 38.09
N GLY A 56 85.93 -51.99 36.84
CA GLY A 56 85.04 -51.69 35.71
C GLY A 56 83.66 -52.34 35.87
N LEU A 57 83.61 -53.61 36.28
CA LEU A 57 82.36 -54.31 36.58
C LEU A 57 81.59 -53.65 37.73
N ILE A 58 82.30 -53.27 38.80
CA ILE A 58 81.69 -52.54 39.93
C ILE A 58 81.10 -51.20 39.47
N LEU A 59 81.79 -50.48 38.58
CA LEU A 59 81.31 -49.22 38.04
C LEU A 59 80.05 -49.42 37.18
N VAL A 60 79.98 -50.46 36.34
CA VAL A 60 78.79 -50.77 35.55
C VAL A 60 77.60 -51.09 36.45
N VAL A 61 77.80 -51.92 37.49
CA VAL A 61 76.75 -52.23 38.48
C VAL A 61 76.30 -50.96 39.21
N PHE A 62 77.24 -50.10 39.61
CA PHE A 62 76.93 -48.82 40.25
C PHE A 62 76.16 -47.87 39.32
N MET A 63 76.55 -47.76 38.04
CA MET A 63 75.82 -46.96 37.06
C MET A 63 74.41 -47.49 36.81
N TYR A 64 74.26 -48.81 36.71
CA TYR A 64 72.96 -49.45 36.54
C TYR A 64 72.04 -49.23 37.75
N ASN A 65 72.58 -49.37 38.97
CA ASN A 65 71.83 -49.10 40.20
C ASN A 65 71.40 -47.63 40.31
N ASN A 66 72.29 -46.67 40.01
CA ASN A 66 71.91 -45.25 40.00
C ASN A 66 70.88 -44.94 38.91
N HIS A 67 70.96 -45.59 37.75
CA HIS A 67 69.97 -45.42 36.70
C HIS A 67 68.60 -45.95 37.12
N LEU A 68 68.54 -47.14 37.73
CA LEU A 68 67.32 -47.73 38.30
C LEU A 68 66.67 -46.82 39.33
N VAL A 69 67.45 -46.36 40.33
CA VAL A 69 66.97 -45.39 41.34
C VAL A 69 66.45 -44.11 40.67
N GLY A 70 67.13 -43.63 39.63
CA GLY A 70 66.68 -42.48 38.85
C GLY A 70 65.41 -42.72 38.03
N VAL A 71 65.13 -43.96 37.59
CA VAL A 71 63.87 -44.33 36.94
C VAL A 71 62.73 -44.39 37.96
N GLU A 72 62.95 -45.03 39.11
CA GLU A 72 61.96 -45.12 40.19
C GLU A 72 61.59 -43.73 40.73
N ALA A 73 62.58 -42.86 40.96
CA ALA A 73 62.32 -41.49 41.39
C ALA A 73 61.52 -40.68 40.35
N ARG A 74 61.79 -40.88 39.05
CA ARG A 74 61.02 -40.24 37.97
C ARG A 74 59.58 -40.76 37.91
N LEU A 75 59.38 -42.05 38.12
CA LEU A 75 58.05 -42.66 38.14
C LEU A 75 57.25 -42.17 39.36
N PHE A 76 57.89 -42.13 40.53
CA PHE A 76 57.30 -41.63 41.76
C PHE A 76 56.88 -40.16 41.63
N ASN A 77 57.74 -39.29 41.10
CA ASN A 77 57.38 -37.88 40.90
C ASN A 77 56.20 -37.73 39.94
N LYS A 78 56.15 -38.52 38.86
CA LYS A 78 54.99 -38.52 37.96
C LYS A 78 53.73 -38.99 38.67
N LEU A 79 53.81 -40.06 39.45
CA LEU A 79 52.68 -40.59 40.21
C LEU A 79 52.14 -39.55 41.18
N MET A 80 53.01 -38.93 41.97
CA MET A 80 52.65 -37.85 42.91
C MET A 80 51.95 -36.68 42.20
N THR A 81 52.46 -36.24 41.04
CA THR A 81 51.81 -35.15 40.29
C THR A 81 50.44 -35.53 39.73
N VAL A 82 50.22 -36.82 39.44
CA VAL A 82 48.92 -37.31 38.97
C VAL A 82 47.95 -37.42 40.15
N GLU A 83 48.41 -37.94 41.29
CA GLU A 83 47.61 -37.99 42.52
C GLU A 83 47.19 -36.60 42.99
N GLU A 84 48.09 -35.61 42.97
CA GLU A 84 47.76 -34.23 43.31
C GLU A 84 46.70 -33.63 42.38
N LYS A 85 46.80 -33.88 41.07
CA LYS A 85 45.80 -33.44 40.10
C LYS A 85 44.45 -34.14 40.31
N LEU A 86 44.47 -35.44 40.60
CA LEU A 86 43.27 -36.22 40.85
C LEU A 86 42.54 -35.68 42.09
N LEU A 87 43.26 -35.43 43.18
CA LEU A 87 42.68 -34.84 44.39
C LEU A 87 42.07 -33.46 44.13
N PHE A 88 42.73 -32.63 43.32
CA PHE A 88 42.18 -31.33 42.94
C PHE A 88 40.90 -31.48 42.10
N GLU A 89 40.87 -32.42 41.15
CA GLU A 89 39.67 -32.71 40.36
C GLU A 89 38.53 -33.24 41.23
N GLU A 90 38.79 -34.15 42.16
CA GLU A 90 37.79 -34.65 43.11
C GLU A 90 37.20 -33.52 43.97
N GLU A 91 38.03 -32.58 44.43
CA GLU A 91 37.58 -31.41 45.18
C GLU A 91 36.70 -30.48 44.32
N GLN A 92 37.04 -30.29 43.04
CA GLN A 92 36.20 -29.52 42.11
C GLN A 92 34.85 -30.19 41.88
N VAL A 93 34.84 -31.51 41.69
CA VAL A 93 33.60 -32.28 41.53
C VAL A 93 32.72 -32.13 42.77
N SER A 94 33.29 -32.28 43.96
CA SER A 94 32.56 -32.11 45.22
C SER A 94 31.97 -30.70 45.38
N ARG A 95 32.72 -29.65 45.02
CA ARG A 95 32.19 -28.28 44.99
C ARG A 95 31.02 -28.12 44.03
N LEU A 96 31.10 -28.72 42.84
CA LEU A 96 30.05 -28.65 41.84
C LEU A 96 28.77 -29.35 42.32
N GLU A 97 28.90 -30.51 42.95
CA GLU A 97 27.76 -31.22 43.55
C GLU A 97 27.03 -30.38 44.60
N GLN A 98 27.77 -29.68 45.48
CA GLN A 98 27.17 -28.76 46.45
C GLN A 98 26.42 -27.59 45.78
N VAL A 99 26.98 -27.02 44.70
CA VAL A 99 26.33 -25.94 43.95
C VAL A 99 25.06 -26.43 43.27
N ILE A 100 25.08 -27.64 42.68
CA ILE A 100 23.91 -28.24 42.06
C ILE A 100 22.82 -28.47 43.10
N ALA A 101 23.15 -29.06 44.26
CA ALA A 101 22.19 -29.27 45.35
C ALA A 101 21.56 -27.95 45.82
N GLY A 102 22.35 -26.88 45.97
CA GLY A 102 21.83 -25.55 46.31
C GLY A 102 20.87 -25.00 45.26
N LYS A 103 21.21 -25.13 43.97
CA LYS A 103 20.34 -24.70 42.86
C LYS A 103 19.05 -25.50 42.79
N GLU A 104 19.08 -26.80 43.08
CA GLU A 104 17.88 -27.62 43.15
C GLU A 104 16.97 -27.14 44.29
N THR A 105 17.54 -26.82 45.46
CA THR A 105 16.74 -26.24 46.55
C THR A 105 16.12 -24.90 46.16
N ASP A 106 16.89 -24.00 45.55
CA ASP A 106 16.39 -22.70 45.06
C ASP A 106 15.30 -22.86 44.00
N LEU A 107 15.43 -23.86 43.13
CA LEU A 107 14.42 -24.15 42.12
C LEU A 107 13.13 -24.66 42.78
N THR A 108 13.24 -25.55 43.76
CA THR A 108 12.06 -26.07 44.48
C THR A 108 11.34 -24.98 45.27
N THR A 109 12.08 -24.07 45.92
CA THR A 109 11.48 -22.92 46.62
C THR A 109 10.80 -22.00 45.63
N LEU A 110 11.45 -21.63 44.53
CA LEU A 110 10.87 -20.78 43.49
C LEU A 110 9.60 -21.39 42.90
N VAL A 111 9.61 -22.68 42.57
CA VAL A 111 8.41 -23.38 42.08
C VAL A 111 7.28 -23.29 43.10
N SER A 112 7.56 -23.55 44.38
CA SER A 112 6.55 -23.44 45.44
C SER A 112 6.00 -22.01 45.61
N GLU A 113 6.85 -20.99 45.48
CA GLU A 113 6.45 -19.58 45.52
C GLU A 113 5.58 -19.22 44.31
N THR A 114 5.93 -19.70 43.12
CA THR A 114 5.13 -19.47 41.91
C THR A 114 3.76 -20.14 41.99
N ASP A 115 3.68 -21.36 42.53
CA ASP A 115 2.42 -22.06 42.73
C ASP A 115 1.55 -21.35 43.78
N ALA A 116 2.16 -20.90 44.89
CA ALA A 116 1.47 -20.12 45.91
C ALA A 116 0.98 -18.78 45.37
N TYR A 117 1.78 -18.09 44.55
CA TYR A 117 1.38 -16.85 43.88
C TYR A 117 0.23 -17.10 42.91
N LYS A 118 0.32 -18.14 42.08
CA LYS A 118 -0.74 -18.53 41.14
C LYS A 118 -2.05 -18.81 41.87
N ALA A 119 -2.01 -19.54 42.99
CA ALA A 119 -3.17 -19.79 43.83
C ALA A 119 -3.76 -18.48 44.42
N LYS A 120 -2.92 -17.54 44.85
CA LYS A 120 -3.35 -16.21 45.32
C LYS A 120 -3.96 -15.36 44.20
N MET A 121 -3.54 -15.53 42.96
CA MET A 121 -4.04 -14.79 41.80
C MET A 121 -5.33 -15.38 41.21
N GLN A 122 -5.61 -16.67 41.41
CA GLN A 122 -6.83 -17.31 40.88
C GLN A 122 -8.16 -16.60 41.22
N PRO A 123 -8.38 -16.07 42.44
CA PRO A 123 -9.60 -15.32 42.76
C PRO A 123 -9.72 -14.02 41.95
N TYR A 124 -8.59 -13.34 41.69
CA TYR A 124 -8.55 -12.11 40.90
C TYR A 124 -8.72 -12.36 39.41
N GLU A 125 -8.24 -13.50 38.90
CA GLU A 125 -8.48 -13.96 37.53
C GLU A 125 -9.98 -14.21 37.30
N LYS A 126 -10.65 -14.90 38.23
CA LYS A 126 -12.11 -15.11 38.20
C LYS A 126 -12.89 -13.80 38.31
N LEU A 127 -12.47 -12.89 39.20
CA LEU A 127 -13.09 -11.56 39.35
C LEU A 127 -12.93 -10.71 38.09
N SER A 128 -11.75 -10.73 37.47
CA SER A 128 -11.47 -10.04 36.20
C SER A 128 -12.29 -10.59 35.05
N GLU A 129 -12.56 -11.90 34.99
CA GLU A 129 -13.43 -12.49 33.98
C GLU A 129 -14.91 -12.15 34.19
N GLU A 130 -15.39 -12.13 35.43
CA GLU A 130 -16.77 -11.71 35.76
C GLU A 130 -16.99 -10.22 35.48
N ASP A 131 -16.04 -9.36 35.87
CA ASP A 131 -16.08 -7.93 35.57
C ASP A 131 -15.94 -7.66 34.07
N ALA A 132 -15.10 -8.42 33.35
CA ALA A 132 -15.00 -8.32 31.89
C ALA A 132 -16.28 -8.79 31.19
N LYS A 133 -16.93 -9.86 31.65
CA LYS A 133 -18.22 -10.32 31.12
C LYS A 133 -19.33 -9.32 31.40
N LYS A 134 -19.37 -8.73 32.60
CA LYS A 134 -20.33 -7.69 32.97
C LYS A 134 -20.12 -6.41 32.16
N LYS A 135 -18.87 -5.96 32.02
CA LYS A 135 -18.52 -4.79 31.19
C LYS A 135 -18.80 -5.04 29.71
N LEU A 136 -18.58 -6.25 29.20
CA LEU A 136 -18.95 -6.63 27.84
C LEU A 136 -20.47 -6.69 27.64
N ALA A 137 -21.22 -7.18 28.64
CA ALA A 137 -22.68 -7.19 28.60
C ALA A 137 -23.26 -5.76 28.65
N ASP A 138 -22.68 -4.89 29.50
CA ASP A 138 -23.06 -3.48 29.61
C ASP A 138 -22.70 -2.71 28.32
N LEU A 139 -21.53 -2.98 27.72
CA LEU A 139 -21.14 -2.42 26.44
C LEU A 139 -22.03 -2.89 25.30
N LYS A 140 -22.41 -4.17 25.24
CA LYS A 140 -23.34 -4.69 24.24
C LYS A 140 -24.73 -4.06 24.38
N LYS A 141 -25.24 -3.91 25.61
CA LYS A 141 -26.52 -3.22 25.85
C LYS A 141 -26.45 -1.74 25.47
N ALA A 142 -25.36 -1.06 25.81
CA ALA A 142 -25.14 0.33 25.43
C ALA A 142 -25.00 0.50 23.90
N GLU A 143 -24.35 -0.44 23.22
CA GLU A 143 -24.21 -0.44 21.77
C GLU A 143 -25.54 -0.73 21.06
N GLU A 144 -26.34 -1.69 21.55
CA GLU A 144 -27.70 -1.95 21.05
C GLU A 144 -28.61 -0.73 21.24
N GLN A 145 -28.57 -0.07 22.41
CA GLN A 145 -29.30 1.18 22.62
C GLN A 145 -28.82 2.30 21.70
N ARG A 146 -27.50 2.46 21.52
CA ARG A 146 -26.94 3.48 20.61
C ARG A 146 -27.35 3.20 19.16
N LEU A 147 -27.33 1.95 18.71
CA LEU A 147 -27.78 1.54 17.39
C LEU A 147 -29.29 1.77 17.21
N ALA A 148 -30.09 1.49 18.24
CA ALA A 148 -31.53 1.76 18.24
C ALA A 148 -31.83 3.28 18.16
N ASP A 149 -31.12 4.10 18.94
CA ASP A 149 -31.24 5.56 18.93
C ASP A 149 -30.76 6.16 17.61
N GLU A 150 -29.67 5.65 17.04
CA GLU A 150 -29.15 6.09 15.74
C GLU A 150 -30.10 5.69 14.61
N ALA A 151 -30.69 4.49 14.66
CA ALA A 151 -31.71 4.06 13.72
C ALA A 151 -33.00 4.91 13.84
N ALA A 152 -33.41 5.27 15.05
CA ALA A 152 -34.55 6.16 15.29
C ALA A 152 -34.28 7.57 14.76
N LYS A 153 -33.07 8.12 15.00
CA LYS A 153 -32.65 9.42 14.46
C LYS A 153 -32.55 9.40 12.93
N LYS A 154 -31.98 8.35 12.34
CA LYS A 154 -31.93 8.18 10.87
C LYS A 154 -33.33 8.14 10.25
N LYS A 155 -34.26 7.39 10.87
CA LYS A 155 -35.67 7.36 10.43
C LYS A 155 -36.35 8.72 10.57
N ALA A 156 -36.11 9.46 11.65
CA ALA A 156 -36.66 10.80 11.84
C ALA A 156 -36.11 11.80 10.81
N VAL A 157 -34.80 11.78 10.54
CA VAL A 157 -34.14 12.65 9.55
C VAL A 157 -34.58 12.28 8.12
N GLU A 158 -34.74 10.99 7.80
CA GLU A 158 -35.24 10.56 6.49
C GLU A 158 -36.70 10.98 6.27
N LYS A 159 -37.55 10.87 7.31
CA LYS A 159 -38.92 11.36 7.28
C LYS A 159 -38.98 12.87 7.08
N GLU A 160 -38.19 13.64 7.82
CA GLU A 160 -38.13 15.11 7.67
C GLU A 160 -37.59 15.53 6.29
N LYS A 161 -36.61 14.81 5.73
CA LYS A 161 -36.14 15.04 4.36
C LYS A 161 -37.22 14.74 3.33
N ARG A 162 -37.94 13.62 3.45
CA ARG A 162 -39.07 13.28 2.57
C ARG A 162 -40.20 14.30 2.63
N ASP A 163 -40.55 14.77 3.82
CA ASP A 163 -41.60 15.78 4.01
C ASP A 163 -41.18 17.13 3.38
N LYS A 164 -39.92 17.54 3.54
CA LYS A 164 -39.35 18.75 2.90
C LYS A 164 -39.26 18.63 1.38
N GLU A 165 -38.92 17.45 0.86
CA GLU A 165 -38.83 17.19 -0.58
C GLU A 165 -40.22 17.15 -1.23
N ALA A 166 -41.21 16.55 -0.57
CA ALA A 166 -42.60 16.56 -1.00
C ALA A 166 -43.18 17.99 -1.04
N GLN A 167 -42.89 18.83 -0.03
CA GLN A 167 -43.31 20.23 -0.02
C GLN A 167 -42.62 21.06 -1.12
N LYS A 168 -41.32 20.86 -1.37
CA LYS A 168 -40.62 21.54 -2.46
C LYS A 168 -41.16 21.16 -3.83
N LYS A 169 -41.46 19.86 -4.04
CA LYS A 169 -42.03 19.37 -5.30
C LYS A 169 -43.44 19.93 -5.54
N ALA A 170 -44.29 19.94 -4.52
CA ALA A 170 -45.62 20.55 -4.61
C ALA A 170 -45.58 22.06 -4.88
N ALA A 171 -44.62 22.79 -4.29
CA ALA A 171 -44.43 24.22 -4.57
C ALA A 171 -43.89 24.49 -5.98
N ALA A 172 -42.98 23.66 -6.48
CA ALA A 172 -42.44 23.75 -7.84
C ALA A 172 -43.50 23.45 -8.90
N ASP A 173 -44.31 22.41 -8.71
CA ASP A 173 -45.40 22.04 -9.64
C ASP A 173 -46.47 23.14 -9.71
N LYS A 174 -46.80 23.79 -8.59
CA LYS A 174 -47.73 24.92 -8.59
C LYS A 174 -47.18 26.12 -9.37
N LYS A 175 -45.90 26.44 -9.18
CA LYS A 175 -45.24 27.57 -9.84
C LYS A 175 -45.08 27.34 -11.35
N ALA A 176 -44.79 26.11 -11.76
CA ALA A 176 -44.71 25.72 -13.18
C ALA A 176 -46.08 25.82 -13.87
N LYS A 177 -47.17 25.40 -13.20
CA LYS A 177 -48.53 25.56 -13.74
C LYS A 177 -48.97 27.01 -13.89
N GLU A 178 -48.62 27.87 -12.92
CA GLU A 178 -48.91 29.31 -13.00
C GLU A 178 -48.12 30.00 -14.13
N GLN A 179 -46.85 29.61 -14.34
CA GLN A 179 -46.03 30.15 -15.44
C GLN A 179 -46.54 29.71 -16.82
N GLN A 180 -46.90 28.43 -16.99
CA GLN A 180 -47.47 27.95 -18.25
C GLN A 180 -48.80 28.61 -18.60
N ALA A 181 -49.66 28.85 -17.61
CA ALA A 181 -50.93 29.55 -17.83
C ALA A 181 -50.72 31.03 -18.25
N ALA A 182 -49.74 31.71 -17.64
CA ALA A 182 -49.43 33.11 -17.97
C ALA A 182 -48.80 33.26 -19.38
N GLU A 183 -48.01 32.29 -19.82
CA GLU A 183 -47.38 32.30 -21.14
C GLU A 183 -48.38 31.99 -22.26
N ALA A 184 -49.31 31.06 -22.03
CA ALA A 184 -50.40 30.77 -22.97
C ALA A 184 -51.34 31.96 -23.16
N GLU A 185 -51.68 32.68 -22.08
CA GLU A 185 -52.53 33.88 -22.13
C GLU A 185 -51.85 35.01 -22.92
N LYS A 186 -50.54 35.25 -22.71
CA LYS A 186 -49.77 36.24 -23.47
C LYS A 186 -49.70 35.93 -24.96
N LYS A 187 -49.55 34.65 -25.33
CA LYS A 187 -49.48 34.25 -26.73
C LYS A 187 -50.81 34.47 -27.45
N ARG A 188 -51.94 34.15 -26.81
CA ARG A 188 -53.28 34.40 -27.35
C ARG A 188 -53.55 35.89 -27.59
N LEU A 189 -53.16 36.76 -26.65
CA LEU A 189 -53.33 38.21 -26.76
C LEU A 189 -52.51 38.84 -27.90
N ALA A 190 -51.29 38.32 -28.17
CA ALA A 190 -50.44 38.79 -29.26
C ALA A 190 -50.98 38.36 -30.64
N GLU A 191 -51.48 37.12 -30.75
CA GLU A 191 -52.09 36.61 -31.99
C GLU A 191 -53.39 37.36 -32.34
N GLU A 192 -54.23 37.72 -31.36
CA GLU A 192 -55.45 38.54 -31.57
C GLU A 192 -55.16 40.01 -31.94
N GLU A 193 -54.03 40.57 -31.53
CA GLU A 193 -53.63 41.93 -31.92
C GLU A 193 -53.05 41.97 -33.35
N GLU A 194 -52.31 40.94 -33.74
CA GLU A 194 -51.75 40.85 -35.08
C GLU A 194 -52.84 40.61 -36.15
N ALA A 195 -53.82 39.74 -35.86
CA ALA A 195 -54.95 39.46 -36.76
C ALA A 195 -55.79 40.71 -37.08
N ARG A 196 -56.00 41.62 -36.10
CA ARG A 196 -56.70 42.90 -36.32
C ARG A 196 -55.96 43.85 -37.26
N GLY A 197 -54.64 43.71 -37.39
CA GLY A 197 -53.83 44.57 -38.24
C GLY A 197 -53.99 44.34 -39.75
N TYR A 198 -54.56 43.21 -40.17
CA TYR A 198 -54.71 42.86 -41.60
C TYR A 198 -56.08 43.20 -42.20
N GLU A 199 -57.03 43.68 -41.40
CA GLU A 199 -58.35 44.15 -41.86
C GLU A 199 -58.29 45.59 -42.37
N THR A 200 -57.49 45.83 -43.41
CA THR A 200 -57.24 47.17 -43.99
C THR A 200 -58.28 47.60 -45.02
N GLY A 201 -59.14 46.68 -45.48
CA GLY A 201 -60.18 46.95 -46.48
C GLY A 201 -59.68 47.14 -47.92
N ILE A 202 -58.39 46.92 -48.17
CA ILE A 202 -57.77 47.04 -49.51
C ILE A 202 -58.30 45.93 -50.42
N THR A 203 -58.78 46.31 -51.60
CA THR A 203 -59.37 45.41 -52.58
C THR A 203 -58.36 44.95 -53.63
N TYR A 204 -58.68 43.84 -54.33
CA TYR A 204 -57.86 43.34 -55.44
C TYR A 204 -57.64 44.39 -56.54
N ASN A 205 -58.69 45.17 -56.85
CA ASN A 205 -58.62 46.19 -57.91
C ASN A 205 -57.64 47.31 -57.59
N GLU A 206 -57.50 47.68 -56.32
CA GLU A 206 -56.54 48.68 -55.87
C GLU A 206 -55.10 48.16 -56.00
N LEU A 207 -54.85 46.90 -55.66
CA LEU A 207 -53.54 46.28 -55.86
C LEU A 207 -53.19 46.09 -57.34
N ALA A 208 -54.17 45.77 -58.18
CA ALA A 208 -53.95 45.52 -59.61
C ALA A 208 -53.77 46.81 -60.43
N ARG A 209 -54.44 47.91 -60.04
CA ARG A 209 -54.43 49.18 -60.79
C ARG A 209 -53.44 50.20 -60.26
N THR A 210 -53.20 50.21 -58.95
CA THR A 210 -52.31 51.17 -58.27
C THR A 210 -51.36 50.42 -57.31
N PRO A 211 -50.54 49.48 -57.81
CA PRO A 211 -49.72 48.60 -56.97
C PRO A 211 -48.70 49.36 -56.09
N ASP A 212 -48.16 50.47 -56.59
CA ASP A 212 -47.10 51.23 -55.92
C ASP A 212 -47.62 51.94 -54.66
N ASP A 213 -48.86 52.41 -54.68
CA ASP A 213 -49.49 53.12 -53.54
C ASP A 213 -49.75 52.18 -52.36
N PHE A 214 -49.84 50.87 -52.62
CA PHE A 214 -50.12 49.85 -51.61
C PHE A 214 -48.93 48.92 -51.37
N LEU A 215 -47.73 49.27 -51.84
CA LEU A 215 -46.53 48.48 -51.58
C LEU A 215 -46.27 48.38 -50.07
N PHE A 216 -46.02 47.16 -49.58
CA PHE A 216 -45.86 46.80 -48.16
C PHE A 216 -47.07 47.11 -47.25
N SER A 217 -48.24 47.41 -47.83
CA SER A 217 -49.46 47.52 -47.04
C SER A 217 -49.95 46.14 -46.62
N LYS A 218 -50.47 46.04 -45.39
CA LYS A 218 -51.12 44.82 -44.89
C LYS A 218 -52.42 44.59 -45.66
N VAL A 219 -52.62 43.37 -46.15
CA VAL A 219 -53.78 42.99 -46.94
C VAL A 219 -54.29 41.62 -46.48
N LYS A 220 -55.60 41.40 -46.63
CA LYS A 220 -56.27 40.14 -46.34
C LYS A 220 -57.17 39.77 -47.51
N PHE A 221 -56.98 38.58 -48.07
CA PHE A 221 -57.81 38.06 -49.16
C PHE A 221 -58.20 36.62 -48.87
N ALA A 222 -59.45 36.27 -49.17
CA ALA A 222 -59.91 34.90 -49.18
C ALA A 222 -60.10 34.45 -50.63
N GLY A 223 -59.84 33.19 -50.93
CA GLY A 223 -59.96 32.72 -52.30
C GLY A 223 -59.63 31.26 -52.48
N LYS A 224 -59.75 30.80 -53.71
CA LYS A 224 -59.46 29.42 -54.10
C LYS A 224 -58.07 29.29 -54.69
N VAL A 225 -57.27 28.34 -54.22
CA VAL A 225 -55.93 28.07 -54.73
C VAL A 225 -56.05 27.40 -56.10
N VAL A 226 -55.55 28.07 -57.14
CA VAL A 226 -55.62 27.62 -58.53
C VAL A 226 -54.38 26.82 -58.91
N GLN A 227 -53.23 27.16 -58.34
CA GLN A 227 -51.98 26.48 -58.62
C GLN A 227 -51.03 26.63 -57.44
N VAL A 228 -50.31 25.55 -57.11
CA VAL A 228 -49.23 25.55 -56.10
C VAL A 228 -47.90 25.22 -56.77
N MET A 229 -46.86 25.99 -56.46
CA MET A 229 -45.48 25.75 -56.89
C MET A 229 -44.61 25.69 -55.64
N GLU A 230 -44.10 24.50 -55.33
CA GLU A 230 -43.26 24.26 -54.16
C GLU A 230 -41.79 24.50 -54.51
N GLY A 231 -41.17 25.48 -53.84
CA GLY A 231 -39.72 25.65 -53.79
C GLY A 231 -39.11 24.95 -52.57
N ALA A 232 -37.79 25.08 -52.41
CA ALA A 232 -37.08 24.48 -51.26
C ALA A 232 -37.44 25.17 -49.94
N ASP A 233 -37.55 26.50 -49.95
CA ASP A 233 -37.72 27.32 -48.74
C ASP A 233 -39.03 28.14 -48.75
N SER A 234 -39.61 28.41 -49.93
CA SER A 234 -40.88 29.11 -50.09
C SER A 234 -41.83 28.37 -51.04
N ILE A 235 -43.12 28.49 -50.76
CA ILE A 235 -44.21 27.97 -51.58
C ILE A 235 -44.91 29.16 -52.22
N GLN A 236 -45.14 29.05 -53.52
CA GLN A 236 -45.78 30.07 -54.33
C GLN A 236 -47.15 29.57 -54.76
N ILE A 237 -48.18 30.40 -54.62
CA ILE A 237 -49.56 30.05 -54.95
C ILE A 237 -50.19 31.08 -55.87
N ARG A 238 -51.11 30.64 -56.71
CA ARG A 238 -52.05 31.51 -57.43
C ARG A 238 -53.40 31.41 -56.77
N LEU A 239 -53.86 32.47 -56.13
CA LEU A 239 -55.12 32.54 -55.44
C LEU A 239 -56.15 33.27 -56.30
N ALA A 240 -57.25 32.61 -56.64
CA ALA A 240 -58.44 33.26 -57.21
C ALA A 240 -59.20 33.95 -56.08
N VAL A 241 -59.05 35.28 -55.98
CA VAL A 241 -59.69 36.09 -54.93
C VAL A 241 -61.21 35.94 -55.03
N ASP A 242 -61.86 35.66 -53.89
CA ASP A 242 -63.28 35.33 -53.76
C ASP A 242 -63.75 34.19 -54.69
N GLY A 243 -62.82 33.32 -55.12
CA GLY A 243 -63.08 32.24 -56.06
C GLY A 243 -63.26 32.69 -57.52
N ASN A 244 -62.99 33.95 -57.84
CA ASN A 244 -63.08 34.47 -59.19
C ASN A 244 -61.76 34.28 -59.97
N TYR A 245 -61.82 33.46 -61.02
CA TYR A 245 -60.67 33.11 -61.86
C TYR A 245 -60.13 34.29 -62.70
N ASP A 246 -60.88 35.38 -62.84
CA ASP A 246 -60.41 36.61 -63.49
C ASP A 246 -59.55 37.49 -62.55
N THR A 247 -59.62 37.22 -61.24
CA THR A 247 -58.88 37.97 -60.21
C THR A 247 -57.87 37.08 -59.52
N ILE A 248 -56.75 36.85 -60.20
CA ILE A 248 -55.66 36.00 -59.70
C ILE A 248 -54.63 36.84 -58.98
N LEU A 249 -54.34 36.47 -57.75
CA LEU A 249 -53.31 37.05 -56.92
C LEU A 249 -52.18 36.04 -56.73
N TYR A 250 -50.94 36.50 -56.88
CA TYR A 250 -49.77 35.71 -56.58
C TYR A 250 -49.46 35.82 -55.09
N GLY A 251 -49.32 34.68 -54.42
CA GLY A 251 -48.97 34.60 -53.02
C GLY A 251 -47.66 33.85 -52.83
N GLU A 252 -46.79 34.32 -51.94
CA GLU A 252 -45.58 33.60 -51.54
C GLU A 252 -45.52 33.51 -50.02
N TYR A 253 -45.24 32.31 -49.49
CA TYR A 253 -45.05 32.07 -48.06
C TYR A 253 -43.95 31.07 -47.76
N GLU A 254 -43.44 31.11 -46.53
CA GLU A 254 -42.49 30.13 -46.00
C GLU A 254 -43.23 28.85 -45.55
N ASN A 255 -42.65 27.68 -45.77
CA ASN A 255 -43.26 26.41 -45.37
C ASN A 255 -43.54 26.31 -43.85
N THR A 256 -42.90 27.14 -43.03
CA THR A 256 -43.02 27.18 -41.56
C THR A 256 -44.31 27.82 -41.06
N ILE A 257 -45.01 28.62 -41.87
CA ILE A 257 -46.21 29.33 -41.42
C ILE A 257 -47.48 28.49 -41.47
N VAL A 258 -47.43 27.34 -42.15
CA VAL A 258 -48.56 26.40 -42.26
C VAL A 258 -48.30 25.16 -41.41
N SER A 259 -49.31 24.73 -40.67
CA SER A 259 -49.26 23.45 -39.91
C SER A 259 -49.56 22.23 -40.80
N SER A 260 -50.13 22.47 -41.99
CA SER A 260 -50.49 21.44 -42.98
C SER A 260 -50.27 21.95 -44.41
N ARG A 261 -50.07 21.02 -45.36
CA ARG A 261 -49.79 21.35 -46.77
C ARG A 261 -51.04 21.93 -47.45
N VAL A 262 -50.90 23.10 -48.06
CA VAL A 262 -51.93 23.72 -48.92
C VAL A 262 -51.91 23.04 -50.28
N LEU A 263 -53.08 22.67 -50.79
CA LEU A 263 -53.25 21.99 -52.07
C LEU A 263 -54.00 22.86 -53.07
N GLU A 264 -53.96 22.45 -54.33
CA GLU A 264 -54.84 23.01 -55.35
C GLU A 264 -56.30 22.74 -54.99
N ASP A 265 -57.18 23.65 -55.39
CA ASP A 265 -58.60 23.70 -55.05
C ASP A 265 -58.96 24.04 -53.59
N ASP A 266 -57.98 24.19 -52.69
CA ASP A 266 -58.24 24.64 -51.32
C ASP A 266 -58.77 26.08 -51.29
N TYR A 267 -59.74 26.33 -50.41
CA TYR A 267 -60.23 27.68 -50.15
C TYR A 267 -59.60 28.20 -48.87
N ILE A 268 -58.72 29.20 -48.98
CA ILE A 268 -57.90 29.70 -47.88
C ILE A 268 -58.05 31.21 -47.72
N THR A 269 -57.80 31.70 -46.51
CA THR A 269 -57.66 33.12 -46.22
C THR A 269 -56.19 33.46 -46.00
N ILE A 270 -55.66 34.35 -46.80
CA ILE A 270 -54.27 34.81 -46.69
C ILE A 270 -54.24 36.20 -46.06
N SER A 271 -53.31 36.40 -45.14
CA SER A 271 -52.97 37.71 -44.59
C SER A 271 -51.48 37.97 -44.78
N GLY A 272 -51.14 39.13 -45.33
CA GLY A 272 -49.77 39.39 -45.76
C GLY A 272 -49.52 40.85 -46.14
N LEU A 273 -48.38 41.08 -46.78
CA LEU A 273 -47.96 42.38 -47.27
C LEU A 273 -47.99 42.40 -48.79
N SER A 274 -48.63 43.40 -49.39
CA SER A 274 -48.55 43.61 -50.84
C SER A 274 -47.10 43.87 -51.27
N SER A 275 -46.67 43.23 -52.36
CA SER A 275 -45.32 43.29 -52.91
C SER A 275 -45.31 43.83 -54.35
N GLY A 276 -46.40 44.49 -54.76
CA GLY A 276 -46.54 45.10 -56.09
C GLY A 276 -47.08 44.12 -57.12
N LEU A 277 -46.57 44.18 -58.36
CA LEU A 277 -46.96 43.28 -59.45
C LEU A 277 -45.84 42.29 -59.77
N THR A 278 -46.23 41.06 -60.11
CA THR A 278 -45.33 40.05 -60.67
C THR A 278 -45.77 39.70 -62.10
N THR A 279 -44.81 39.51 -62.99
CA THR A 279 -45.06 39.15 -64.39
C THR A 279 -44.43 37.81 -64.71
N TYR A 280 -45.21 36.88 -65.24
CA TYR A 280 -44.74 35.57 -65.66
C TYR A 280 -45.22 35.20 -67.06
N LYS A 281 -44.54 34.25 -67.69
CA LYS A 281 -44.89 33.76 -69.02
C LYS A 281 -45.87 32.60 -68.92
N SER A 282 -47.03 32.73 -69.56
CA SER A 282 -48.04 31.69 -69.70
C SER A 282 -47.52 30.54 -70.56
N THR A 283 -48.08 29.35 -70.35
CA THR A 283 -47.81 28.13 -71.15
C THR A 283 -48.18 28.31 -72.63
N MET A 284 -49.09 29.25 -72.94
CA MET A 284 -49.45 29.65 -74.32
C MET A 284 -48.56 30.76 -74.91
N GLY A 285 -47.51 31.20 -74.19
CA GLY A 285 -46.49 32.12 -74.69
C GLY A 285 -46.70 33.61 -74.40
N GLY A 286 -47.86 34.03 -73.89
CA GLY A 286 -48.13 35.42 -73.48
C GLY A 286 -47.62 35.75 -72.06
N SER A 287 -47.26 37.01 -71.79
CA SER A 287 -46.91 37.48 -70.45
C SER A 287 -48.16 37.89 -69.67
N ILE A 288 -48.30 37.45 -68.43
CA ILE A 288 -49.40 37.77 -67.51
C ILE A 288 -48.82 38.54 -66.33
N THR A 289 -49.40 39.69 -66.01
CA THR A 289 -49.02 40.54 -64.87
C THR A 289 -50.15 40.54 -63.84
N ILE A 290 -49.84 40.13 -62.60
CA ILE A 290 -50.81 40.02 -61.51
C ILE A 290 -50.26 40.61 -60.20
N PRO A 291 -51.11 41.07 -59.27
CA PRO A 291 -50.65 41.55 -57.97
C PRO A 291 -50.04 40.41 -57.14
N SER A 292 -49.05 40.78 -56.31
CA SER A 292 -48.22 39.88 -55.54
C SER A 292 -48.31 40.19 -54.04
N VAL A 293 -48.41 39.16 -53.19
CA VAL A 293 -48.50 39.29 -51.73
C VAL A 293 -47.52 38.35 -51.05
N LEU A 294 -46.74 38.89 -50.12
CA LEU A 294 -45.93 38.13 -49.17
C LEU A 294 -46.80 37.72 -48.00
N ILE A 295 -47.20 36.46 -47.97
CA ILE A 295 -48.13 35.92 -47.02
C ILE A 295 -47.40 35.62 -45.70
N LYS A 296 -47.99 36.06 -44.59
CA LYS A 296 -47.47 35.86 -43.23
C LYS A 296 -48.33 34.90 -42.43
N VAL A 297 -49.63 34.87 -42.70
CA VAL A 297 -50.59 33.99 -42.03
C VAL A 297 -51.54 33.40 -43.07
N ILE A 298 -51.81 32.11 -42.96
CA ILE A 298 -52.80 31.38 -43.77
C ILE A 298 -53.79 30.72 -42.81
N GLU A 299 -55.08 30.94 -43.03
CA GLU A 299 -56.22 30.38 -42.29
C GLU A 299 -57.14 29.57 -43.18
#